data_AF-H1XT83-F1
#
_entry.id   AF-H1XT83-F1
#
_cell.length_a   1.000
_cell.length_b   1.000
_cell.length_c   1.000
_cell.angle_alpha   90.00
_cell.angle_beta   90.00
_cell.angle_gamma   90.00
#
_symmetry.space_group_name_H-M   'P 1'
#
loop_
_entity.id
_entity.type
_entity.pdbx_description
1 polymer ?
#
loop_
_entity_poly.entity_id
_entity_poly.type
_entity_poly.pdbx_seq_one_letter_code
_entity_poly.pdbx_strand_id
1 'polypeptide(L)'
;MSKPKVAFYWCASCGGCEEAVVDLAENILDVVAAVDIVFWPVALDFKRQDVEQMEDREIDVTFLNGAIRLQEQEEMAKLLRQKSKLMIAFGSCSHLGGIPGLGNLWNRDEIFQRAYHEVPSMEEQNGKHPMTHFKAPEGDLELPEFFDTVRTLNQVVEVDYYLPGCPPTPKLLLQAVQAILKGELPPPGSVLAPDKALCEECPRNESKPEKLLMTDIKRPHQIHIDSEKCLLAQGIICMGPATRAGCEALCVNGNMPCTGCFGPTSKVLDQGAKALSAIASIIDYNDENDIQQVMNKIVDPVGTFYRYSLPASLLQRRNMAHLKKETAS
;
A
#
# COMPACT_ATOMS: atom_id res chain seq x y z
N MET A 1 -32.24 11.27 -12.92
CA MET A 1 -31.52 9.98 -13.03
C MET A 1 -31.34 9.44 -11.63
N SER A 2 -31.33 8.11 -11.44
CA SER A 2 -30.93 7.53 -10.15
C SER A 2 -29.48 7.89 -9.85
N LYS A 3 -29.15 8.16 -8.58
CA LYS A 3 -27.77 8.39 -8.16
C LYS A 3 -26.94 7.11 -8.37
N PRO A 4 -25.66 7.20 -8.76
CA PRO A 4 -24.79 6.02 -8.86
C PRO A 4 -24.65 5.33 -7.50
N LYS A 5 -24.73 4.00 -7.49
CA LYS A 5 -24.54 3.17 -6.30
C LYS A 5 -23.05 2.96 -6.03
N VAL A 6 -22.60 3.33 -4.83
CA VAL A 6 -21.19 3.28 -4.43
C VAL A 6 -21.02 2.41 -3.21
N ALA A 7 -19.96 1.61 -3.21
CA ALA A 7 -19.53 0.83 -2.05
C ALA A 7 -18.08 1.14 -1.66
N PHE A 8 -17.81 1.04 -0.36
CA PHE A 8 -16.51 1.14 0.27
C PHE A 8 -16.32 -0.06 1.19
N TYR A 9 -15.17 -0.71 1.10
CA TYR A 9 -14.85 -1.84 1.98
C TYR A 9 -13.37 -1.97 2.26
N TRP A 10 -13.02 -2.39 3.48
CA TRP A 10 -11.65 -2.61 3.92
C TRP A 10 -11.28 -4.10 3.93
N CYS A 11 -10.01 -4.41 3.66
CA CYS A 11 -9.43 -5.75 3.85
C CYS A 11 -8.31 -5.66 4.91
N ALA A 12 -7.11 -6.18 4.64
CA ALA A 12 -5.95 -5.95 5.51
C ALA A 12 -5.52 -4.48 5.39
N SER A 13 -6.16 -3.62 6.17
CA SER A 13 -6.10 -2.16 6.14
C SER A 13 -5.91 -1.58 7.54
N CYS A 14 -5.57 -0.30 7.61
CA CYS A 14 -5.43 0.45 8.86
C CYS A 14 -6.57 1.47 9.10
N GLY A 15 -7.59 1.49 8.22
CA GLY A 15 -8.67 2.49 8.25
C GLY A 15 -8.32 3.83 7.59
N GLY A 16 -7.04 4.12 7.32
CA GLY A 16 -6.62 5.43 6.80
C GLY A 16 -7.22 5.82 5.43
N CYS A 17 -7.59 4.85 4.58
CA CYS A 17 -8.28 5.17 3.33
C CYS A 17 -9.74 5.58 3.57
N GLU A 18 -10.40 5.04 4.61
CA GLU A 18 -11.75 5.45 5.01
C GLU A 18 -11.70 6.87 5.59
N GLU A 19 -10.72 7.13 6.46
CA GLU A 19 -10.48 8.48 6.98
C GLU A 19 -10.20 9.49 5.87
N ALA A 20 -9.51 9.10 4.79
CA ALA A 20 -9.31 9.99 3.63
C ALA A 20 -10.62 10.39 2.93
N VAL A 21 -11.68 9.58 3.04
CA VAL A 21 -13.03 9.96 2.58
C VAL A 21 -13.67 10.96 3.53
N VAL A 22 -13.49 10.77 4.85
CA VAL A 22 -13.97 11.69 5.89
C VAL A 22 -13.24 13.05 5.83
N ASP A 23 -11.95 13.05 5.53
CA ASP A 23 -11.09 14.22 5.34
C ASP A 23 -11.44 15.06 4.10
N LEU A 24 -12.45 14.66 3.31
CA LEU A 24 -13.09 15.58 2.37
C LEU A 24 -13.79 16.75 3.07
N ALA A 25 -13.96 16.69 4.40
CA ALA A 25 -14.55 17.73 5.24
C ALA A 25 -15.91 18.16 4.68
N GLU A 26 -16.14 19.45 4.42
CA GLU A 26 -17.43 19.93 3.90
C GLU A 26 -17.78 19.35 2.52
N ASN A 27 -16.76 19.02 1.70
CA ASN A 27 -16.96 18.46 0.36
C ASN A 27 -17.55 17.05 0.39
N ILE A 28 -17.53 16.35 1.55
CA ILE A 28 -18.20 15.04 1.67
C ILE A 28 -19.71 15.16 1.43
N LEU A 29 -20.31 16.31 1.76
CA LEU A 29 -21.74 16.56 1.57
C LEU A 29 -22.09 16.56 0.08
N ASP A 30 -21.21 17.09 -0.77
CA ASP A 30 -21.39 17.07 -2.23
C ASP A 30 -21.30 15.64 -2.76
N VAL A 31 -20.40 14.82 -2.22
CA VAL A 31 -20.28 13.40 -2.59
C VAL A 31 -21.54 12.63 -2.21
N VAL A 32 -22.00 12.74 -0.96
CA VAL A 32 -23.22 12.07 -0.47
C VAL A 32 -24.48 12.60 -1.18
N ALA A 33 -24.49 13.86 -1.60
CA ALA A 33 -25.55 14.40 -2.45
C ALA A 33 -25.53 13.78 -3.86
N ALA A 34 -24.36 13.45 -4.40
CA ALA A 34 -24.19 12.92 -5.75
C ALA A 34 -24.36 11.40 -5.88
N VAL A 35 -24.08 10.63 -4.83
CA VAL A 35 -24.07 9.15 -4.88
C VAL A 35 -25.07 8.52 -3.89
N ASP A 36 -25.37 7.24 -4.11
CA ASP A 36 -26.09 6.39 -3.17
C ASP A 36 -25.09 5.41 -2.54
N ILE A 37 -24.80 5.54 -1.24
CA ILE A 37 -23.85 4.66 -0.56
C ILE A 37 -24.59 3.42 -0.11
N VAL A 38 -24.33 2.31 -0.79
CA VAL A 38 -25.06 1.03 -0.59
C VAL A 38 -24.30 0.04 0.27
N PHE A 39 -23.01 0.28 0.53
CA PHE A 39 -22.20 -0.55 1.41
C PHE A 39 -20.99 0.24 1.92
N TRP A 40 -20.94 0.50 3.23
CA TRP A 40 -19.80 1.15 3.89
C TRP A 40 -19.77 0.83 5.39
N PRO A 41 -19.33 -0.38 5.79
CA PRO A 41 -19.52 -0.90 7.16
C PRO A 41 -18.87 -0.09 8.29
N VAL A 42 -17.85 0.71 7.99
CA VAL A 42 -17.23 1.59 9.00
C VAL A 42 -18.11 2.79 9.36
N ALA A 43 -18.91 3.28 8.41
CA ALA A 43 -19.72 4.48 8.57
C ALA A 43 -21.22 4.17 8.79
N LEU A 44 -21.69 3.03 8.29
CA LEU A 44 -23.10 2.66 8.21
C LEU A 44 -23.29 1.18 8.58
N ASP A 45 -24.49 0.80 9.00
CA ASP A 45 -24.77 -0.51 9.60
C ASP A 45 -24.89 -1.68 8.62
N PHE A 46 -24.50 -1.51 7.36
CA PHE A 46 -24.56 -2.56 6.34
C PHE A 46 -23.73 -3.80 6.73
N LYS A 47 -24.23 -4.97 6.34
CA LYS A 47 -23.63 -6.28 6.60
C LYS A 47 -23.38 -7.01 5.28
N ARG A 48 -22.58 -8.08 5.35
CA ARG A 48 -22.25 -8.93 4.20
C ARG A 48 -23.53 -9.44 3.49
N GLN A 49 -24.56 -9.81 4.26
CA GLN A 49 -25.81 -10.32 3.71
C GLN A 49 -26.54 -9.30 2.82
N ASP A 50 -26.39 -8.00 3.09
CA ASP A 50 -27.00 -6.95 2.26
C ASP A 50 -26.39 -6.95 0.85
N VAL A 51 -25.08 -7.21 0.74
CA VAL A 51 -24.36 -7.32 -0.55
C VAL A 51 -24.67 -8.64 -1.26
N GLU A 52 -24.81 -9.74 -0.50
CA GLU A 52 -25.16 -11.05 -1.07
C GLU A 52 -26.52 -11.05 -1.76
N GLN A 53 -27.47 -10.26 -1.26
CA GLN A 53 -28.82 -10.11 -1.79
C GLN A 53 -28.93 -9.16 -2.99
N MET A 54 -27.89 -8.37 -3.27
CA MET A 54 -27.86 -7.49 -4.44
C MET A 54 -27.78 -8.31 -5.73
N GLU A 55 -28.32 -7.78 -6.81
CA GLU A 55 -28.15 -8.34 -8.14
C GLU A 55 -26.70 -8.19 -8.62
N ASP A 56 -26.29 -9.06 -9.55
CA ASP A 56 -24.97 -8.95 -10.15
C ASP A 56 -24.84 -7.65 -10.93
N ARG A 57 -23.69 -6.98 -10.76
CA ARG A 57 -23.42 -5.65 -11.34
C ARG A 57 -24.41 -4.56 -10.92
N GLU A 58 -25.06 -4.70 -9.77
CA GLU A 58 -25.95 -3.66 -9.23
C GLU A 58 -25.20 -2.43 -8.71
N ILE A 59 -23.98 -2.60 -8.17
CA ILE A 59 -23.13 -1.52 -7.66
C ILE A 59 -22.40 -0.88 -8.84
N ASP A 60 -22.49 0.45 -8.99
CA ASP A 60 -21.81 1.15 -10.09
C ASP A 60 -20.30 1.22 -9.88
N VAL A 61 -19.85 1.48 -8.66
CA VAL A 61 -18.42 1.48 -8.31
C VAL A 61 -18.16 1.04 -6.88
N THR A 62 -17.18 0.16 -6.70
CA THR A 62 -16.64 -0.20 -5.39
C THR A 62 -15.21 0.32 -5.24
N PHE A 63 -14.96 1.03 -4.14
CA PHE A 63 -13.63 1.39 -3.67
C PHE A 63 -13.20 0.38 -2.61
N LEU A 64 -12.34 -0.56 -2.98
CA LEU A 64 -11.84 -1.59 -2.06
C LEU A 64 -10.43 -1.23 -1.60
N ASN A 65 -10.27 -1.03 -0.30
CA ASN A 65 -8.98 -0.74 0.34
C ASN A 65 -8.44 -1.92 1.13
N GLY A 66 -7.16 -1.89 1.45
CA GLY A 66 -6.48 -2.99 2.15
C GLY A 66 -6.00 -4.10 1.22
N ALA A 67 -4.97 -4.83 1.68
CA ALA A 67 -4.44 -5.98 0.97
C ALA A 67 -5.22 -7.26 1.31
N ILE A 68 -4.98 -8.36 0.60
CA ILE A 68 -5.62 -9.65 0.89
C ILE A 68 -4.67 -10.52 1.70
N ARG A 69 -5.02 -10.79 2.97
CA ARG A 69 -4.26 -11.65 3.89
C ARG A 69 -5.10 -12.73 4.57
N LEU A 70 -6.41 -12.54 4.64
CA LEU A 70 -7.36 -13.49 5.23
C LEU A 70 -8.30 -14.06 4.17
N GLN A 71 -8.83 -15.25 4.44
CA GLN A 71 -9.85 -15.89 3.60
C GLN A 71 -11.09 -15.00 3.40
N GLU A 72 -11.65 -14.45 4.48
CA GLU A 72 -12.84 -13.57 4.41
C GLU A 72 -12.61 -12.36 3.50
N GLN A 73 -11.38 -11.82 3.47
CA GLN A 73 -11.03 -10.68 2.62
C GLN A 73 -11.04 -11.08 1.14
N GLU A 74 -10.56 -12.27 0.81
CA GLU A 74 -10.64 -12.82 -0.55
C GLU A 74 -12.10 -13.08 -0.97
N GLU A 75 -12.92 -13.63 -0.07
CA GLU A 75 -14.35 -13.85 -0.33
C GLU A 75 -15.09 -12.54 -0.58
N MET A 76 -14.88 -11.53 0.27
CA MET A 76 -15.48 -10.20 0.11
C MET A 76 -15.01 -9.50 -1.16
N ALA A 77 -13.72 -9.61 -1.53
CA ALA A 77 -13.22 -9.07 -2.78
C ALA A 77 -13.92 -9.69 -4.01
N LYS A 78 -14.09 -11.02 -4.01
CA LYS A 78 -14.80 -11.75 -5.08
C LYS A 78 -16.28 -11.37 -5.14
N LEU A 79 -16.96 -11.33 -3.99
CA LEU A 79 -18.37 -10.93 -3.90
C LEU A 79 -18.55 -9.51 -4.43
N LEU A 80 -17.79 -8.55 -3.92
CA LEU A 80 -17.89 -7.16 -4.36
C LEU A 80 -17.53 -7.02 -5.84
N ARG A 81 -16.54 -7.74 -6.36
CA ARG A 81 -16.23 -7.73 -7.80
C ARG A 81 -17.41 -8.20 -8.64
N GLN A 82 -18.09 -9.27 -8.23
CA GLN A 82 -19.28 -9.79 -8.92
C GLN A 82 -20.42 -8.77 -8.90
N LYS A 83 -20.65 -8.12 -7.75
CA LYS A 83 -21.71 -7.11 -7.59
C LYS A 83 -21.39 -5.75 -8.22
N SER A 84 -20.14 -5.50 -8.63
CA SER A 84 -19.70 -4.17 -9.08
C SER A 84 -19.43 -4.07 -10.58
N LYS A 85 -19.90 -2.99 -11.19
CA LYS A 85 -19.53 -2.60 -12.56
C LYS A 85 -18.08 -2.15 -12.62
N LEU A 86 -17.65 -1.29 -11.69
CA LEU A 86 -16.26 -0.84 -11.54
C LEU A 86 -15.69 -1.26 -10.18
N MET A 87 -14.45 -1.73 -10.18
CA MET A 87 -13.65 -2.04 -8.99
C MET A 87 -12.41 -1.15 -8.96
N ILE A 88 -12.26 -0.38 -7.89
CA ILE A 88 -11.13 0.53 -7.69
C ILE A 88 -10.30 0.00 -6.52
N ALA A 89 -9.02 -0.29 -6.79
CA ALA A 89 -8.05 -0.53 -5.73
C ALA A 89 -7.73 0.82 -5.06
N PHE A 90 -8.36 1.05 -3.91
CA PHE A 90 -8.28 2.29 -3.16
C PHE A 90 -7.17 2.23 -2.10
N GLY A 91 -6.06 2.92 -2.38
CA GLY A 91 -4.89 3.01 -1.50
C GLY A 91 -3.77 2.01 -1.79
N SER A 92 -2.60 2.25 -1.20
CA SER A 92 -1.38 1.48 -1.45
C SER A 92 -1.51 0.01 -1.07
N CYS A 93 -2.33 -0.33 -0.08
CA CYS A 93 -2.50 -1.71 0.37
C CYS A 93 -3.20 -2.56 -0.70
N SER A 94 -4.31 -2.10 -1.27
CA SER A 94 -5.01 -2.82 -2.34
C SER A 94 -4.27 -2.74 -3.67
N HIS A 95 -3.59 -1.61 -3.94
CA HIS A 95 -2.81 -1.44 -5.18
C HIS A 95 -1.49 -2.22 -5.19
N LEU A 96 -0.69 -2.14 -4.13
CA LEU A 96 0.71 -2.59 -4.09
C LEU A 96 1.01 -3.62 -2.98
N GLY A 97 0.06 -3.83 -2.06
CA GLY A 97 0.20 -4.69 -0.88
C GLY A 97 0.46 -3.91 0.42
N GLY A 98 1.02 -2.71 0.31
CA GLY A 98 1.20 -1.77 1.42
C GLY A 98 2.12 -2.28 2.53
N ILE A 99 2.05 -1.63 3.70
CA ILE A 99 2.83 -2.01 4.89
C ILE A 99 2.57 -3.46 5.32
N PRO A 100 1.31 -3.97 5.35
CA PRO A 100 1.06 -5.38 5.67
C PRO A 100 1.86 -6.34 4.78
N GLY A 101 2.13 -5.94 3.54
CA GLY A 101 2.91 -6.69 2.56
C GLY A 101 4.31 -7.08 3.00
N LEU A 102 4.94 -6.34 3.92
CA LEU A 102 6.22 -6.73 4.53
C LEU A 102 6.13 -8.05 5.30
N GLY A 103 4.92 -8.44 5.73
CA GLY A 103 4.62 -9.76 6.29
C GLY A 103 5.00 -10.91 5.36
N ASN A 104 5.22 -10.69 4.07
CA ASN A 104 5.69 -11.71 3.12
C ASN A 104 7.16 -12.11 3.31
N LEU A 105 7.88 -11.46 4.22
CA LEU A 105 9.19 -11.92 4.68
C LEU A 105 9.09 -13.12 5.63
N TRP A 106 7.90 -13.42 6.17
CA TRP A 106 7.68 -14.50 7.14
C TRP A 106 6.47 -15.35 6.74
N ASN A 107 6.41 -16.61 7.19
CA ASN A 107 5.16 -17.39 7.11
C ASN A 107 4.21 -17.07 8.28
N ARG A 108 3.02 -17.65 8.21
CA ARG A 108 2.02 -17.62 9.28
C ARG A 108 2.61 -18.07 10.61
N ASP A 109 3.32 -19.19 10.64
CA ASP A 109 3.82 -19.77 11.89
C ASP A 109 4.83 -18.84 12.58
N GLU A 110 5.80 -18.29 11.85
CA GLU A 110 6.76 -17.29 12.36
C GLU A 110 6.04 -16.04 12.90
N ILE A 111 5.01 -15.55 12.18
CA ILE A 111 4.22 -14.39 12.62
C ILE A 111 3.44 -14.72 13.90
N PHE A 112 2.80 -15.89 13.96
CA PHE A 112 2.00 -16.32 15.10
C PHE A 112 2.88 -16.61 16.32
N GLN A 113 4.03 -17.24 16.09
CA GLN A 113 5.08 -17.44 17.07
C GLN A 113 5.50 -16.11 17.70
N ARG A 114 5.82 -15.13 16.86
CA ARG A 114 6.17 -13.81 17.35
C ARG A 114 5.03 -13.16 18.14
N ALA A 115 3.82 -13.12 17.57
CA ALA A 115 2.69 -12.34 18.07
C ALA A 115 2.02 -12.93 19.32
N TYR A 116 1.94 -14.26 19.43
CA TYR A 116 1.18 -14.93 20.49
C TYR A 116 2.06 -15.67 21.50
N HIS A 117 3.37 -15.76 21.28
CA HIS A 117 4.25 -16.50 22.18
C HIS A 117 5.49 -15.70 22.62
N GLU A 118 6.15 -14.99 21.70
CA GLU A 118 7.45 -14.38 22.00
C GLU A 118 7.40 -12.89 22.41
N VAL A 119 6.25 -12.22 22.26
CA VAL A 119 6.17 -10.82 22.70
C VAL A 119 6.33 -10.73 24.23
N PRO A 120 7.08 -9.75 24.77
CA PRO A 120 7.40 -9.70 26.20
C PRO A 120 6.19 -9.60 27.15
N SER A 121 5.03 -9.23 26.62
CA SER A 121 3.78 -9.14 27.37
C SER A 121 3.01 -10.46 27.45
N MET A 122 3.46 -11.53 26.80
CA MET A 122 2.81 -12.85 26.92
C MET A 122 3.18 -13.51 28.25
N GLU A 123 2.18 -14.07 28.91
CA GLU A 123 2.40 -14.94 30.06
C GLU A 123 3.05 -16.25 29.59
N GLU A 124 4.04 -16.75 30.33
CA GLU A 124 4.82 -17.97 30.03
C GLU A 124 3.95 -19.23 29.81
N GLN A 125 2.67 -19.20 30.18
CA GLN A 125 1.74 -20.33 30.12
C GLN A 125 0.67 -20.21 29.02
N ASN A 126 0.64 -19.13 28.25
CA ASN A 126 -0.32 -18.97 27.16
C ASN A 126 0.24 -19.57 25.85
N GLY A 127 0.45 -20.88 25.85
CA GLY A 127 0.91 -21.66 24.68
C GLY A 127 -0.14 -21.83 23.57
N LYS A 128 -1.12 -20.94 23.48
CA LYS A 128 -2.23 -21.01 22.51
C LYS A 128 -2.19 -19.81 21.57
N HIS A 129 -2.57 -20.04 20.32
CA HIS A 129 -2.82 -19.00 19.32
C HIS A 129 -4.18 -19.25 18.65
N PRO A 130 -4.74 -18.27 17.91
CA PRO A 130 -6.04 -18.42 17.27
C PRO A 130 -6.10 -19.59 16.28
N MET A 131 -7.16 -20.40 16.40
CA MET A 131 -7.47 -21.50 15.50
C MET A 131 -8.67 -21.11 14.62
N THR A 132 -8.74 -21.65 13.40
CA THR A 132 -9.87 -21.34 12.50
C THR A 132 -11.19 -21.90 13.00
N HIS A 133 -11.18 -22.94 13.83
CA HIS A 133 -12.37 -23.53 14.42
C HIS A 133 -12.13 -23.81 15.90
N PHE A 134 -13.10 -23.46 16.73
CA PHE A 134 -13.09 -23.76 18.16
C PHE A 134 -14.50 -24.02 18.67
N LYS A 135 -14.68 -25.14 19.39
CA LYS A 135 -15.95 -25.49 20.00
C LYS A 135 -16.04 -24.90 21.41
N ALA A 136 -16.75 -23.79 21.55
CA ALA A 136 -17.01 -23.14 22.82
C ALA A 136 -18.33 -23.64 23.45
N PRO A 137 -18.55 -23.43 24.76
CA PRO A 137 -19.85 -23.70 25.40
C PRO A 137 -21.02 -22.97 24.73
N GLU A 138 -20.79 -21.79 24.18
CA GLU A 138 -21.78 -20.92 23.54
C GLU A 138 -22.06 -21.32 22.08
N GLY A 139 -21.22 -22.15 21.47
CA GLY A 139 -21.35 -22.59 20.07
C GLY A 139 -20.02 -22.86 19.38
N ASP A 140 -20.10 -23.23 18.11
CA ASP A 140 -18.93 -23.37 17.25
C ASP A 140 -18.49 -21.98 16.76
N LEU A 141 -17.24 -21.62 17.03
CA LEU A 141 -16.63 -20.36 16.61
C LEU A 141 -15.73 -20.60 15.40
N GLU A 142 -15.78 -19.68 14.44
CA GLU A 142 -14.97 -19.70 13.23
C GLU A 142 -14.13 -18.42 13.11
N LEU A 143 -12.89 -18.58 12.69
CA LEU A 143 -12.01 -17.49 12.28
C LEU A 143 -11.51 -17.75 10.85
N PRO A 144 -11.35 -16.70 10.03
CA PRO A 144 -10.87 -16.87 8.67
C PRO A 144 -9.44 -17.43 8.64
N GLU A 145 -9.13 -18.23 7.61
CA GLU A 145 -7.76 -18.68 7.39
C GLU A 145 -6.82 -17.48 7.20
N PHE A 146 -5.65 -17.54 7.84
CA PHE A 146 -4.57 -16.58 7.70
C PHE A 146 -3.57 -17.07 6.66
N PHE A 147 -3.51 -16.43 5.50
CA PHE A 147 -2.62 -16.89 4.43
C PHE A 147 -1.15 -16.63 4.75
N ASP A 148 -0.25 -17.41 4.14
CA ASP A 148 1.20 -17.19 4.21
C ASP A 148 1.67 -15.97 3.41
N THR A 149 0.83 -15.45 2.52
CA THR A 149 1.21 -14.41 1.57
C THR A 149 0.11 -13.37 1.47
N VAL A 150 0.48 -12.12 1.76
CA VAL A 150 -0.28 -10.92 1.40
C VAL A 150 -0.27 -10.81 -0.11
N ARG A 151 -1.46 -10.60 -0.68
CA ARG A 151 -1.65 -10.32 -2.10
C ARG A 151 -2.24 -8.93 -2.30
N THR A 152 -1.94 -8.32 -3.44
CA THR A 152 -2.65 -7.14 -3.92
C THR A 152 -4.06 -7.52 -4.37
N LEU A 153 -4.95 -6.53 -4.52
CA LEU A 153 -6.32 -6.79 -4.95
C LEU A 153 -6.37 -7.40 -6.36
N ASN A 154 -5.55 -6.90 -7.28
CA ASN A 154 -5.50 -7.36 -8.68
C ASN A 154 -4.86 -8.74 -8.87
N GLN A 155 -4.26 -9.32 -7.82
CA GLN A 155 -3.83 -10.73 -7.80
C GLN A 155 -4.98 -11.68 -7.43
N VAL A 156 -6.15 -11.16 -7.04
CA VAL A 156 -7.30 -11.95 -6.56
C VAL A 156 -8.54 -11.72 -7.42
N VAL A 157 -8.81 -10.48 -7.83
CA VAL A 157 -9.96 -10.10 -8.68
C VAL A 157 -9.55 -9.10 -9.74
N GLU A 158 -10.35 -8.95 -10.79
CA GLU A 158 -10.14 -7.91 -11.80
C GLU A 158 -10.37 -6.51 -11.20
N VAL A 159 -9.41 -5.61 -11.41
CA VAL A 159 -9.44 -4.22 -10.94
C VAL A 159 -9.45 -3.29 -12.15
N ASP A 160 -10.42 -2.38 -12.21
CA ASP A 160 -10.58 -1.45 -13.32
C ASP A 160 -9.63 -0.25 -13.19
N TYR A 161 -9.44 0.27 -11.97
CA TYR A 161 -8.60 1.45 -11.72
C TYR A 161 -7.90 1.39 -10.37
N TYR A 162 -6.85 2.18 -10.21
CA TYR A 162 -6.08 2.28 -8.96
C TYR A 162 -6.05 3.72 -8.47
N LEU A 163 -6.36 3.95 -7.20
CA LEU A 163 -6.22 5.25 -6.56
C LEU A 163 -5.08 5.17 -5.53
N PRO A 164 -3.88 5.69 -5.83
CA PRO A 164 -2.68 5.41 -5.05
C PRO A 164 -2.56 6.29 -3.80
N GLY A 165 -1.76 5.83 -2.84
CA GLY A 165 -1.39 6.58 -1.63
C GLY A 165 -1.63 5.81 -0.34
N CYS A 166 -0.93 6.18 0.73
CA CYS A 166 -1.05 5.55 2.05
C CYS A 166 -1.35 6.61 3.15
N PRO A 167 -2.55 7.23 3.14
CA PRO A 167 -3.65 7.03 2.20
C PRO A 167 -3.57 7.95 0.94
N PRO A 168 -4.46 7.78 -0.05
CA PRO A 168 -4.66 8.76 -1.12
C PRO A 168 -5.03 10.14 -0.54
N THR A 169 -4.62 11.23 -1.20
CA THR A 169 -4.96 12.58 -0.70
C THR A 169 -6.44 12.91 -0.95
N PRO A 170 -7.08 13.74 -0.11
CA PRO A 170 -8.47 14.18 -0.32
C PRO A 170 -8.68 14.82 -1.70
N LYS A 171 -7.70 15.61 -2.16
CA LYS A 171 -7.69 16.21 -3.49
C LYS A 171 -7.76 15.17 -4.61
N LEU A 172 -6.94 14.12 -4.51
CA LEU A 172 -6.88 13.06 -5.51
C LEU A 172 -8.15 12.21 -5.49
N LEU A 173 -8.68 11.92 -4.30
CA LEU A 173 -9.95 11.23 -4.13
C LEU A 173 -11.10 12.02 -4.78
N LEU A 174 -11.19 13.32 -4.53
CA LEU A 174 -12.22 14.18 -5.14
C LEU A 174 -12.11 14.19 -6.67
N GLN A 175 -10.89 14.28 -7.21
CA GLN A 175 -10.66 14.20 -8.66
C GLN A 175 -11.10 12.86 -9.24
N ALA A 176 -10.82 11.74 -8.55
CA ALA A 176 -11.25 10.41 -8.98
C ALA A 176 -12.78 10.29 -8.98
N VAL A 177 -13.45 10.72 -7.90
CA VAL A 177 -14.92 10.74 -7.81
C VAL A 177 -15.53 11.58 -8.93
N GLN A 178 -15.01 12.78 -9.17
CA GLN A 178 -15.49 13.65 -10.26
C GLN A 178 -15.30 13.02 -11.64
N ALA A 179 -14.15 12.39 -11.91
CA ALA A 179 -13.91 11.69 -13.18
C ALA A 179 -14.90 10.54 -13.39
N ILE A 180 -15.19 9.76 -12.34
CA ILE A 180 -16.18 8.67 -12.37
C ILE A 180 -17.57 9.23 -12.65
N LEU A 181 -18.01 10.27 -11.92
CA LEU A 181 -19.34 10.86 -12.08
C LEU A 181 -19.56 11.47 -13.48
N LYS A 182 -18.51 12.00 -14.10
CA LYS A 182 -18.56 12.55 -15.46
C LYS A 182 -18.39 11.49 -16.57
N GLY A 183 -17.97 10.28 -16.22
CA GLY A 183 -17.57 9.26 -17.20
C GLY A 183 -16.27 9.59 -17.94
N GLU A 184 -15.43 10.47 -17.38
CA GLU A 184 -14.16 10.94 -17.95
C GLU A 184 -12.98 10.12 -17.40
N LEU A 185 -13.09 8.80 -17.46
CA LEU A 185 -12.05 7.89 -16.97
C LEU A 185 -10.99 7.63 -18.04
N PRO A 186 -9.71 7.50 -17.65
CA PRO A 186 -8.65 7.05 -18.55
C PRO A 186 -8.88 5.57 -18.95
N PRO A 187 -8.03 4.98 -19.83
CA PRO A 187 -8.15 3.57 -20.16
C PRO A 187 -8.13 2.67 -18.92
N PRO A 188 -8.88 1.55 -18.90
CA PRO A 188 -8.85 0.58 -17.80
C PRO A 188 -7.42 0.11 -17.46
N GLY A 189 -7.19 -0.16 -16.18
CA GLY A 189 -5.89 -0.48 -15.60
C GLY A 189 -5.05 0.76 -15.23
N SER A 190 -5.53 1.96 -15.52
CA SER A 190 -4.83 3.20 -15.18
C SER A 190 -4.83 3.48 -13.68
N VAL A 191 -3.73 4.10 -13.23
CA VAL A 191 -3.64 4.73 -11.91
C VAL A 191 -4.21 6.14 -12.03
N LEU A 192 -5.23 6.48 -11.23
CA LEU A 192 -5.91 7.78 -11.19
C LEU A 192 -5.07 8.83 -10.47
N ALA A 193 -3.86 9.07 -10.97
CA ALA A 193 -2.88 10.04 -10.50
C ALA A 193 -1.87 10.38 -11.61
N PRO A 194 -1.23 11.57 -11.56
CA PRO A 194 -0.30 12.01 -12.61
C PRO A 194 0.77 10.95 -12.93
N ASP A 195 0.98 10.64 -14.21
CA ASP A 195 1.96 9.64 -14.65
C ASP A 195 3.36 10.23 -14.84
N LYS A 196 3.86 10.83 -13.76
CA LYS A 196 5.18 11.44 -13.68
C LYS A 196 5.81 11.20 -12.31
N ALA A 197 7.13 11.29 -12.22
CA ALA A 197 7.84 11.10 -10.95
C ALA A 197 7.55 12.26 -9.98
N LEU A 198 7.60 11.98 -8.68
CA LEU A 198 7.35 12.97 -7.61
C LEU A 198 8.29 14.17 -7.69
N CYS A 199 9.49 14.00 -8.25
CA CYS A 199 10.44 15.09 -8.47
C CYS A 199 9.84 16.25 -9.28
N GLU A 200 8.88 15.99 -10.16
CA GLU A 200 8.20 17.01 -10.98
C GLU A 200 7.28 17.95 -10.19
N GLU A 201 6.93 17.60 -8.95
CA GLU A 201 6.17 18.46 -8.03
C GLU A 201 6.95 18.77 -6.74
N CYS A 202 8.20 18.29 -6.65
CA CYS A 202 9.04 18.50 -5.49
C CYS A 202 9.60 19.93 -5.49
N PRO A 203 9.40 20.73 -4.43
CA PRO A 203 9.91 22.10 -4.38
C PRO A 203 11.44 22.17 -4.37
N ARG A 204 12.11 21.08 -4.02
CA ARG A 204 13.58 21.00 -3.97
C ARG A 204 14.22 20.60 -5.30
N ASN A 205 13.44 20.35 -6.35
CA ASN A 205 13.96 19.81 -7.61
C ASN A 205 14.96 20.76 -8.28
N GLU A 206 14.76 22.07 -8.16
CA GLU A 206 15.65 23.10 -8.72
C GLU A 206 17.02 23.14 -8.04
N SER A 207 17.12 22.71 -6.78
CA SER A 207 18.38 22.63 -6.05
C SER A 207 19.26 21.45 -6.45
N LYS A 208 18.78 20.56 -7.34
CA LYS A 208 19.50 19.37 -7.76
C LYS A 208 20.74 19.78 -8.58
N PRO A 209 21.94 19.27 -8.24
CA PRO A 209 23.12 19.52 -9.06
C PRO A 209 22.97 18.91 -10.46
N GLU A 210 23.70 19.45 -11.43
CA GLU A 210 23.74 18.92 -12.82
C GLU A 210 24.13 17.43 -12.82
N LYS A 211 25.11 17.07 -11.99
CA LYS A 211 25.47 15.69 -11.69
C LYS A 211 25.04 15.36 -10.27
N LEU A 212 23.99 14.57 -10.14
CA LEU A 212 23.56 14.02 -8.86
C LEU A 212 24.45 12.83 -8.51
N LEU A 213 25.41 13.06 -7.62
CA LEU A 213 26.39 12.09 -7.17
C LEU A 213 26.36 11.99 -5.64
N MET A 214 26.58 10.79 -5.12
CA MET A 214 26.46 10.46 -3.71
C MET A 214 27.70 9.70 -3.26
N THR A 215 28.52 10.35 -2.43
CA THR A 215 29.69 9.72 -1.79
C THR A 215 29.34 9.07 -0.45
N ASP A 216 28.14 9.31 0.09
CA ASP A 216 27.75 8.79 1.40
C ASP A 216 26.24 8.64 1.51
N ILE A 217 25.80 7.61 2.25
CA ILE A 217 24.39 7.36 2.56
C ILE A 217 24.17 7.63 4.05
N LYS A 218 23.22 8.51 4.33
CA LYS A 218 22.83 8.95 5.67
C LYS A 218 21.35 8.70 5.89
N ARG A 219 21.02 8.19 7.07
CA ARG A 219 19.65 8.12 7.57
C ARG A 219 19.25 9.48 8.14
N PRO A 220 17.95 9.85 8.15
CA PRO A 220 17.49 11.16 8.62
C PRO A 220 18.04 11.59 9.99
N HIS A 221 18.14 10.68 10.95
CA HIS A 221 18.69 10.96 12.29
C HIS A 221 20.22 11.19 12.36
N GLN A 222 20.97 10.98 11.28
CA GLN A 222 22.44 11.13 11.25
C GLN A 222 22.90 12.49 10.71
N ILE A 223 21.98 13.32 10.23
CA ILE A 223 22.30 14.58 9.57
C ILE A 223 21.24 15.64 9.88
N HIS A 224 21.68 16.89 9.98
CA HIS A 224 20.75 18.02 9.95
C HIS A 224 20.34 18.30 8.50
N ILE A 225 19.08 18.01 8.17
CA ILE A 225 18.58 18.11 6.81
C ILE A 225 18.31 19.58 6.44
N ASP A 226 19.02 20.06 5.41
CA ASP A 226 18.76 21.36 4.79
C ASP A 226 17.42 21.30 4.03
N SER A 227 16.47 22.15 4.42
CA SER A 227 15.10 22.14 3.89
C SER A 227 15.01 22.59 2.43
N GLU A 228 16.02 23.29 1.93
CA GLU A 228 15.99 23.86 0.57
C GLU A 228 16.70 22.95 -0.43
N LYS A 229 17.53 22.01 0.04
CA LYS A 229 18.31 21.13 -0.83
C LYS A 229 17.65 19.78 -1.06
N CYS A 230 17.81 19.26 -2.28
CA CYS A 230 17.41 17.92 -2.66
C CYS A 230 17.99 16.89 -1.69
N LEU A 231 17.12 16.03 -1.13
CA LEU A 231 17.51 15.05 -0.11
C LEU A 231 18.55 14.05 -0.63
N LEU A 232 18.44 13.63 -1.90
CA LEU A 232 19.44 12.76 -2.53
C LEU A 232 20.80 13.45 -2.63
N ALA A 233 20.85 14.74 -2.94
CA ALA A 233 22.09 15.50 -2.99
C ALA A 233 22.74 15.68 -1.60
N GLN A 234 21.99 15.43 -0.52
CA GLN A 234 22.47 15.43 0.86
C GLN A 234 22.89 14.03 1.35
N GLY A 235 22.81 13.00 0.50
CA GLY A 235 23.10 11.61 0.85
C GLY A 235 21.93 10.88 1.53
N ILE A 236 20.71 11.42 1.47
CA ILE A 236 19.53 10.81 2.09
C ILE A 236 18.73 10.09 1.02
N ILE A 237 18.52 8.78 1.20
CA ILE A 237 17.71 7.98 0.28
C ILE A 237 16.28 8.53 0.28
N CYS A 238 15.85 8.98 -0.90
CA CYS A 238 14.51 9.48 -1.16
C CYS A 238 13.93 8.73 -2.36
N MET A 239 12.76 8.12 -2.17
CA MET A 239 12.09 7.31 -3.20
C MET A 239 11.40 8.16 -4.28
N GLY A 240 11.44 9.50 -4.17
CA GLY A 240 10.74 10.44 -5.06
C GLY A 240 10.94 10.17 -6.56
N PRO A 241 12.18 9.93 -7.06
CA PRO A 241 12.40 9.64 -8.48
C PRO A 241 11.72 8.36 -8.98
N ALA A 242 11.48 7.39 -8.09
CA ALA A 242 10.84 6.12 -8.41
C ALA A 242 9.37 6.08 -7.98
N THR A 243 8.79 7.22 -7.58
CA THR A 243 7.44 7.31 -7.03
C THR A 243 6.60 8.25 -7.85
N ARG A 244 5.34 7.88 -8.08
CA ARG A 244 4.34 8.69 -8.77
C ARG A 244 4.03 9.99 -8.01
N ALA A 245 3.86 11.08 -8.75
CA ALA A 245 3.39 12.37 -8.26
C ALA A 245 1.90 12.36 -7.88
N GLY A 246 1.39 13.48 -7.35
CA GLY A 246 0.00 13.66 -6.92
C GLY A 246 -0.19 13.67 -5.41
N CYS A 247 0.88 13.45 -4.64
CA CYS A 247 0.85 13.54 -3.18
C CYS A 247 1.24 14.93 -2.67
N GLU A 248 1.51 15.88 -3.57
CA GLU A 248 1.84 17.26 -3.25
C GLU A 248 3.16 17.39 -2.46
N ALA A 249 4.04 16.39 -2.65
CA ALA A 249 5.33 16.26 -1.97
C ALA A 249 5.28 16.46 -0.44
N LEU A 250 4.16 16.08 0.22
CA LEU A 250 3.90 16.35 1.64
C LEU A 250 5.05 15.92 2.57
N CYS A 251 5.65 14.74 2.36
CA CYS A 251 6.78 14.29 3.18
C CYS A 251 7.99 15.25 3.07
N VAL A 252 8.31 15.68 1.84
CA VAL A 252 9.46 16.54 1.57
C VAL A 252 9.22 17.95 2.13
N ASN A 253 7.98 18.44 2.09
CA ASN A 253 7.57 19.68 2.75
C ASN A 253 7.70 19.57 4.28
N GLY A 254 7.41 18.39 4.85
CA GLY A 254 7.69 18.06 6.25
C GLY A 254 9.16 17.75 6.57
N ASN A 255 10.09 18.10 5.68
CA ASN A 255 11.52 17.83 5.78
C ASN A 255 11.92 16.36 5.96
N MET A 256 11.15 15.44 5.35
CA MET A 256 11.41 14.00 5.37
C MET A 256 11.49 13.42 3.95
N PRO A 257 12.30 12.38 3.71
CA PRO A 257 12.37 11.73 2.40
C PRO A 257 11.05 11.07 2.03
N CYS A 258 10.72 11.11 0.73
CA CYS A 258 9.66 10.29 0.19
C CYS A 258 9.96 8.81 0.44
N THR A 259 8.97 8.08 0.95
CA THR A 259 9.08 6.64 1.23
C THR A 259 8.41 5.76 0.16
N GLY A 260 7.77 6.37 -0.85
CA GLY A 260 7.28 5.65 -2.03
C GLY A 260 5.85 5.12 -1.99
N CYS A 261 4.98 5.63 -1.11
CA CYS A 261 3.62 5.07 -0.92
C CYS A 261 2.67 5.23 -2.12
N PHE A 262 2.97 6.13 -3.06
CA PHE A 262 2.17 6.33 -4.28
C PHE A 262 2.49 5.32 -5.40
N GLY A 263 3.47 4.46 -5.19
CA GLY A 263 3.88 3.46 -6.18
C GLY A 263 4.60 4.05 -7.39
N PRO A 264 4.91 3.21 -8.38
CA PRO A 264 5.66 3.61 -9.57
C PRO A 264 4.82 4.36 -10.62
N THR A 265 5.50 5.00 -11.58
CA THR A 265 4.90 5.44 -12.85
C THR A 265 4.59 4.23 -13.75
N SER A 266 3.76 4.39 -14.77
CA SER A 266 3.32 3.31 -15.68
C SER A 266 4.45 2.54 -16.37
N LYS A 267 5.61 3.19 -16.55
CA LYS A 267 6.80 2.63 -17.21
C LYS A 267 7.70 1.80 -16.29
N VAL A 268 7.34 1.66 -15.01
CA VAL A 268 8.15 0.96 -14.01
C VAL A 268 7.33 -0.18 -13.42
N LEU A 269 7.77 -1.40 -13.69
CA LEU A 269 7.12 -2.61 -13.21
C LEU A 269 7.37 -2.85 -11.71
N ASP A 270 8.63 -2.73 -11.30
CA ASP A 270 9.06 -2.96 -9.92
C ASP A 270 9.69 -1.67 -9.37
N GLN A 271 8.97 -1.03 -8.45
CA GLN A 271 9.38 0.23 -7.83
C GLN A 271 10.70 0.10 -7.08
N GLY A 272 10.84 -0.95 -6.26
CA GLY A 272 12.01 -1.14 -5.41
C GLY A 272 13.26 -1.43 -6.22
N ALA A 273 13.15 -2.28 -7.24
CA ALA A 273 14.25 -2.58 -8.15
C ALA A 273 14.68 -1.33 -8.94
N LYS A 274 13.72 -0.53 -9.42
CA LYS A 274 14.04 0.70 -10.14
C LYS A 274 14.67 1.75 -9.24
N ALA A 275 14.19 1.89 -8.01
CA ALA A 275 14.79 2.78 -7.02
C ALA A 275 16.22 2.35 -6.67
N LEU A 276 16.45 1.07 -6.38
CA LEU A 276 17.77 0.53 -6.09
C LEU A 276 18.74 0.74 -7.27
N SER A 277 18.29 0.48 -8.51
CA SER A 277 19.08 0.74 -9.72
C SER A 277 19.46 2.22 -9.85
N ALA A 278 18.53 3.13 -9.56
CA ALA A 278 18.79 4.58 -9.59
C ALA A 278 19.79 5.00 -8.51
N ILE A 279 19.64 4.51 -7.27
CA ILE A 279 20.56 4.80 -6.17
C ILE A 279 21.96 4.26 -6.47
N ALA A 280 22.09 3.01 -6.91
CA ALA A 280 23.37 2.41 -7.27
C ALA A 280 24.09 3.20 -8.39
N SER A 281 23.34 3.79 -9.32
CA SER A 281 23.90 4.54 -10.45
C SER A 281 24.41 5.93 -10.10
N ILE A 282 24.09 6.45 -8.91
CA ILE A 282 24.54 7.77 -8.44
C ILE A 282 25.60 7.67 -7.34
N ILE A 283 26.04 6.46 -6.97
CA ILE A 283 27.15 6.28 -6.04
C ILE A 283 28.46 6.68 -6.74
N ASP A 284 29.19 7.61 -6.15
CA ASP A 284 30.38 8.24 -6.76
C ASP A 284 31.68 7.53 -6.39
N TYR A 285 31.75 6.24 -6.71
CA TYR A 285 32.94 5.41 -6.48
C TYR A 285 33.20 4.50 -7.68
N ASN A 286 34.49 4.31 -7.98
CA ASN A 286 34.94 3.37 -9.01
C ASN A 286 35.51 2.07 -8.43
N ASP A 287 35.92 2.08 -7.15
CA ASP A 287 36.43 0.89 -6.46
C ASP A 287 35.29 0.07 -5.84
N GLU A 288 35.35 -1.25 -6.01
CA GLU A 288 34.30 -2.16 -5.53
C GLU A 288 34.18 -2.15 -3.99
N ASN A 289 35.29 -2.03 -3.25
CA ASN A 289 35.24 -2.04 -1.79
C ASN A 289 34.57 -0.77 -1.26
N ASP A 290 34.85 0.37 -1.87
CA ASP A 290 34.23 1.65 -1.48
C ASP A 290 32.72 1.64 -1.77
N ILE A 291 32.31 1.11 -2.92
CA ILE A 291 30.90 0.91 -3.27
C ILE A 291 30.21 0.04 -2.22
N GLN A 292 30.81 -1.11 -1.88
CA GLN A 292 30.26 -2.02 -0.87
C GLN A 292 30.15 -1.34 0.50
N GLN A 293 31.15 -0.58 0.93
CA GLN A 293 31.12 0.15 2.20
C GLN A 293 29.96 1.14 2.27
N VAL A 294 29.69 1.89 1.20
CA VAL A 294 28.56 2.82 1.16
C VAL A 294 27.23 2.09 1.09
N MET A 295 27.10 1.07 0.23
CA MET A 295 25.86 0.30 0.08
C MET A 295 25.49 -0.46 1.37
N ASN A 296 26.46 -0.93 2.15
CA ASN A 296 26.24 -1.58 3.44
C ASN A 296 25.64 -0.64 4.51
N LYS A 297 25.62 0.68 4.28
CA LYS A 297 24.89 1.63 5.14
C LYS A 297 23.36 1.51 4.99
N ILE A 298 22.89 0.85 3.93
CA ILE A 298 21.49 0.46 3.76
C ILE A 298 21.23 -0.81 4.56
N VAL A 299 21.00 -0.64 5.87
CA VAL A 299 20.84 -1.75 6.83
C VAL A 299 19.60 -2.62 6.60
N ASP A 300 18.58 -2.08 5.93
CA ASP A 300 17.33 -2.78 5.59
C ASP A 300 16.89 -2.43 4.17
N PRO A 301 17.40 -3.14 3.15
CA PRO A 301 17.05 -2.88 1.75
C PRO A 301 15.55 -3.10 1.48
N VAL A 302 14.92 -4.11 2.09
CA VAL A 302 13.51 -4.42 1.84
C VAL A 302 12.61 -3.33 2.43
N GLY A 303 12.80 -2.96 3.70
CA GLY A 303 12.02 -1.88 4.33
C GLY A 303 12.34 -0.48 3.79
N THR A 304 13.43 -0.32 3.05
CA THR A 304 13.78 0.91 2.32
C THR A 304 13.10 0.97 0.95
N PHE A 305 13.26 -0.05 0.12
CA PHE A 305 12.86 -0.02 -1.29
C PHE A 305 11.48 -0.64 -1.57
N TYR A 306 10.99 -1.51 -0.70
CA TYR A 306 9.77 -2.31 -0.89
C TYR A 306 8.72 -2.09 0.19
N ARG A 307 8.86 -1.02 0.99
CA ARG A 307 7.99 -0.70 2.15
C ARG A 307 6.50 -0.84 1.88
N TYR A 308 6.05 -0.45 0.69
CA TYR A 308 4.62 -0.48 0.31
C TYR A 308 4.32 -1.44 -0.83
N SER A 309 5.32 -2.10 -1.42
CA SER A 309 5.21 -2.74 -2.73
C SER A 309 5.82 -4.14 -2.80
N LEU A 310 6.23 -4.73 -1.67
CA LEU A 310 6.78 -6.09 -1.65
C LEU A 310 5.83 -7.11 -2.33
N PRO A 311 4.51 -7.16 -2.05
CA PRO A 311 3.62 -8.12 -2.73
C PRO A 311 3.46 -7.91 -4.24
N ALA A 312 3.56 -6.66 -4.72
CA ALA A 312 3.48 -6.31 -6.13
C ALA A 312 4.84 -6.43 -6.87
N SER A 313 5.94 -6.60 -6.13
CA SER A 313 7.28 -6.70 -6.70
C SER A 313 7.48 -7.98 -7.51
N LEU A 314 8.59 -8.05 -8.25
CA LEU A 314 9.02 -9.29 -8.90
C LEU A 314 9.40 -10.39 -7.88
N LEU A 315 9.75 -10.00 -6.65
CA LEU A 315 10.17 -10.92 -5.59
C LEU A 315 8.96 -11.51 -4.84
N GLN A 316 7.93 -10.69 -4.60
CA GLN A 316 6.67 -10.98 -3.90
C GLN A 316 6.79 -11.42 -2.43
N ARG A 317 7.76 -12.28 -2.09
CA ARG A 317 7.99 -12.84 -0.77
C ARG A 317 9.44 -13.32 -0.60
N ARG A 318 9.84 -13.58 0.65
CA ARG A 318 11.10 -14.29 0.96
C ARG A 318 11.00 -15.74 0.45
N ASN A 319 12.08 -16.27 -0.11
CA ASN A 319 12.17 -17.67 -0.50
C ASN A 319 12.13 -18.58 0.75
N MET A 320 11.08 -19.38 0.88
CA MET A 320 10.83 -20.23 2.04
C MET A 320 11.60 -21.56 2.02
N ALA A 321 12.25 -21.91 0.90
CA ALA A 321 12.98 -23.18 0.76
C ALA A 321 14.19 -23.27 1.70
N HIS A 322 14.73 -22.14 2.17
CA HIS A 322 15.86 -22.10 3.09
C HIS A 322 15.48 -22.36 4.56
N LEU A 323 14.22 -22.16 4.96
CA LEU A 323 13.78 -22.33 6.36
C LEU A 323 13.72 -23.81 6.79
N LYS A 324 13.49 -24.74 5.85
CA LYS A 324 13.49 -26.18 6.14
C LYS A 324 14.86 -26.73 6.56
N LYS A 325 15.97 -26.00 6.32
CA LYS A 325 17.32 -26.46 6.66
C LYS A 325 17.77 -26.04 8.05
N GLU A 326 17.26 -24.95 8.60
CA GLU A 326 17.67 -24.45 9.93
C GLU A 326 16.87 -25.08 11.09
N THR A 327 15.67 -25.61 10.82
CA THR A 327 14.90 -26.37 11.83
C THR A 327 15.24 -27.87 11.88
N ALA A 328 16.21 -28.32 11.09
CA ALA A 328 16.63 -29.72 10.99
C ALA A 328 18.07 -29.96 11.51
N SER A 329 18.67 -28.95 12.16
CA SER A 329 20.00 -29.01 12.78
C SER A 329 19.92 -28.80 14.29
#